data_AF-A0A4R6T9N8-F1
#
_entry.id   AF-A0A4R6T9N8-F1
#
_cell.length_a   1.000
_cell.length_b   1.000
_cell.length_c   1.000
_cell.angle_alpha   90.00
_cell.angle_beta   90.00
_cell.angle_gamma   90.00
#
_symmetry.space_group_name_H-M   'P 1'
#
loop_
_entity.id
_entity.type
_entity.pdbx_description
1 polymer ?
#
loop_
_entity_poly.entity_id
_entity_poly.type
_entity_poly.pdbx_seq_one_letter_code
_entity_poly.pdbx_strand_id
1 'polypeptide(L)'
;MDIGNLIYIVAVVGYFIYQLSKKKQGQEGVDMPESKPAPQKGMTFEELLKEIRNAQNPPAPEPVAPKPQPVPVSTRPAPRKKVVVQEEEDDEIQYYEGAFDKTKTNPYQAFANPHSIPSTPLIKMDYDALQNKKVNPYAELLKNPKTLKDAVVVSEILKPKYF
;
A
#
# COMPACT_ATOMS: atom_id res chain seq x y z
N MET A 1 42.14 1.37 -1.76
CA MET A 1 41.72 2.54 -0.96
C MET A 1 42.97 3.16 -0.40
N ASP A 2 43.34 4.32 -0.92
CA ASP A 2 44.63 4.94 -0.66
C ASP A 2 44.64 5.65 0.69
N ILE A 3 45.81 5.73 1.32
CA ILE A 3 45.94 6.31 2.67
C ILE A 3 45.49 7.77 2.71
N GLY A 4 45.69 8.52 1.61
CA GLY A 4 45.19 9.88 1.44
C GLY A 4 43.66 9.99 1.43
N ASN A 5 42.96 9.07 0.76
CA ASN A 5 41.49 9.02 0.77
C ASN A 5 40.97 8.69 2.17
N LEU A 6 41.62 7.78 2.89
CA LEU A 6 41.24 7.45 4.27
C LEU A 6 41.38 8.67 5.19
N ILE A 7 42.50 9.39 5.12
CA ILE A 7 42.74 10.62 5.89
C ILE A 7 41.72 11.71 5.53
N TYR A 8 41.42 11.90 4.25
CA TYR A 8 40.43 12.86 3.78
C TYR A 8 39.03 12.57 4.32
N ILE A 9 38.57 11.31 4.26
CA ILE A 9 37.28 10.89 4.80
C ILE A 9 37.20 11.17 6.31
N VAL A 10 38.23 10.81 7.07
CA VAL A 10 38.29 11.08 8.52
C VAL A 10 38.24 12.59 8.83
N ALA A 11 38.95 13.42 8.06
CA ALA A 11 38.94 14.88 8.22
C ALA A 11 37.55 15.49 7.97
N VAL A 12 36.85 15.06 6.90
CA VAL A 12 35.49 15.53 6.57
C VAL A 12 34.48 15.14 7.64
N VAL A 13 34.54 13.90 8.15
CA VAL A 13 33.66 13.42 9.23
C VAL A 13 33.91 14.19 10.53
N GLY A 14 35.18 14.38 10.92
CA GLY A 14 35.56 15.16 12.10
C GLY A 14 35.08 16.62 12.04
N TYR A 15 35.21 17.25 10.87
CA TYR A 15 34.71 18.61 10.63
C TYR A 15 33.19 18.73 10.77
N PHE A 16 32.44 17.73 10.27
CA PHE A 16 30.98 17.69 10.42
C PHE A 16 30.53 17.57 11.88
N ILE A 17 31.17 16.68 12.64
CA ILE A 17 30.89 16.51 14.08
C ILE A 17 31.20 17.81 14.85
N TYR A 18 32.30 18.50 14.49
CA TYR A 18 32.67 19.78 15.08
C TYR A 18 31.63 20.89 14.82
N GLN A 19 31.13 21.03 13.58
CA GLN A 19 30.05 21.98 13.26
C GLN A 19 28.77 21.70 14.07
N LEU A 20 28.36 20.43 14.15
CA LEU A 20 27.14 20.03 14.86
C LEU A 20 27.25 20.25 16.37
N SER A 21 28.44 20.01 16.96
CA SER A 21 28.71 20.24 18.37
C SER A 21 28.65 21.74 18.71
N LYS A 22 29.37 22.59 17.97
CA LYS A 22 29.46 24.03 18.26
C LYS A 22 28.12 24.78 18.23
N LYS A 23 27.11 24.30 17.49
CA LYS A 23 25.79 24.95 17.43
C LYS A 23 24.90 24.76 18.66
N LYS A 24 25.23 23.85 19.59
CA LYS A 24 24.36 23.52 20.74
C LYS A 24 24.54 24.38 22.00
N GLN A 25 25.57 25.22 22.08
CA GLN A 25 26.05 25.79 23.35
C GLN A 25 25.79 27.30 23.54
N GLY A 26 24.76 27.88 22.90
CA GLY A 26 24.61 29.35 22.90
C GLY A 26 23.28 29.93 22.45
N GLN A 27 22.14 29.46 22.98
CA GLN A 27 20.89 30.21 22.87
C GLN A 27 19.91 29.92 24.03
N GLU A 28 19.96 30.74 25.07
CA GLU A 28 18.92 30.88 26.10
C GLU A 28 18.32 32.30 26.06
N GLY A 29 17.08 32.45 26.54
CA GLY A 29 16.51 33.72 27.00
C GLY A 29 16.00 34.72 25.95
N VAL A 30 14.68 34.71 25.70
CA VAL A 30 13.80 35.90 25.72
C VAL A 30 12.42 35.44 26.21
N ASP A 31 11.81 36.18 27.13
CA ASP A 31 10.54 35.84 27.80
C ASP A 31 9.33 36.59 27.21
N MET A 32 8.20 35.87 27.05
CA MET A 32 6.83 36.19 27.57
C MET A 32 6.15 37.54 27.17
N PRO A 33 4.81 37.75 27.32
CA PRO A 33 3.65 36.86 27.46
C PRO A 33 2.88 36.78 26.09
N GLU A 34 1.55 36.72 25.90
CA GLU A 34 0.36 36.72 26.78
C GLU A 34 -0.89 36.09 26.12
N SER A 35 -1.91 35.87 26.95
CA SER A 35 -3.35 35.89 26.66
C SER A 35 -4.01 34.65 26.03
N LYS A 36 -5.15 34.28 26.61
CA LYS A 36 -6.08 33.24 26.16
C LYS A 36 -7.50 33.81 26.12
N PRO A 37 -8.33 33.41 25.16
CA PRO A 37 -9.71 33.04 25.42
C PRO A 37 -9.83 31.52 25.57
N ALA A 38 -10.82 31.05 26.33
CA ALA A 38 -11.01 29.62 26.59
C ALA A 38 -11.55 28.87 25.35
N PRO A 39 -11.22 27.58 25.17
CA PRO A 39 -11.82 26.78 24.12
C PRO A 39 -13.34 26.64 24.35
N GLN A 40 -14.10 26.65 23.25
CA GLN A 40 -15.52 26.30 23.30
C GLN A 40 -15.67 24.87 23.84
N LYS A 41 -16.78 24.62 24.55
CA LYS A 41 -17.05 23.39 25.30
C LYS A 41 -17.21 22.19 24.34
N GLY A 42 -16.09 21.59 23.95
CA GLY A 42 -16.02 20.48 23.01
C GLY A 42 -16.74 19.22 23.49
N MET A 43 -16.98 18.30 22.55
CA MET A 43 -17.62 17.00 22.80
C MET A 43 -17.00 16.30 24.01
N THR A 44 -17.82 15.67 24.84
CA THR A 44 -17.29 14.99 26.03
C THR A 44 -16.47 13.76 25.62
N PHE A 45 -15.55 13.32 26.47
CA PHE A 45 -14.72 12.15 26.15
C PHE A 45 -15.55 10.88 25.93
N GLU A 46 -16.69 10.73 26.62
CA GLU A 46 -17.65 9.65 26.36
C GLU A 46 -18.30 9.77 24.98
N GLU A 47 -18.67 10.99 24.55
CA GLU A 47 -19.26 11.26 23.24
C GLU A 47 -18.28 10.94 22.11
N LEU A 48 -17.02 11.35 22.25
CA LEU A 48 -15.94 11.02 21.31
C LEU A 48 -15.65 9.51 21.27
N LEU A 49 -15.59 8.83 22.41
CA LEU A 49 -15.42 7.36 22.45
C LEU A 49 -16.61 6.61 21.86
N LYS A 50 -17.83 7.13 22.02
CA LYS A 50 -19.06 6.60 21.43
C LYS A 50 -19.08 6.79 19.91
N GLU A 51 -18.64 7.95 19.42
CA GLU A 51 -18.45 8.22 17.99
C GLU A 51 -17.42 7.26 17.37
N ILE A 52 -16.25 7.11 18.00
CA ILE A 52 -15.20 6.16 17.54
C ILE A 52 -15.73 4.72 17.49
N ARG A 53 -16.49 4.28 18.50
CA ARG A 53 -17.12 2.94 18.49
C ARG A 53 -18.15 2.78 17.38
N ASN A 54 -19.00 3.78 17.14
CA ASN A 54 -19.99 3.75 16.06
C ASN A 54 -19.34 3.80 14.66
N ALA A 55 -18.20 4.49 14.51
CA ALA A 55 -17.43 4.53 13.26
C ALA A 55 -16.70 3.20 12.97
N GLN A 56 -16.27 2.47 14.01
CA GLN A 56 -15.62 1.17 13.88
C GLN A 56 -16.60 0.00 13.71
N ASN A 57 -17.76 0.07 14.36
CA ASN A 57 -18.88 -0.85 14.19
C ASN A 57 -20.14 -0.07 13.78
N PRO A 58 -20.28 0.33 12.50
CA PRO A 58 -21.53 0.88 12.01
C PRO A 58 -22.63 -0.17 12.22
N PRO A 59 -23.77 0.18 12.84
CA PRO A 59 -24.87 -0.77 13.01
C PRO A 59 -25.34 -1.22 11.62
N ALA A 60 -25.43 -2.53 11.42
CA ALA A 60 -25.88 -3.09 10.15
C ALA A 60 -27.28 -2.54 9.79
N PRO A 61 -27.53 -2.16 8.52
CA PRO A 61 -28.81 -1.60 8.12
C PRO A 61 -29.94 -2.58 8.43
N GLU A 62 -31.07 -2.05 8.90
CA GLU A 62 -32.18 -2.84 9.44
C GLU A 62 -32.66 -3.89 8.42
N PRO A 63 -32.87 -5.16 8.83
CA PRO A 63 -33.23 -6.22 7.90
C PRO A 63 -34.65 -6.00 7.36
N VAL A 64 -34.73 -5.68 6.07
CA VAL A 64 -36.00 -5.60 5.33
C VAL A 64 -36.77 -6.91 5.51
N ALA A 65 -38.07 -6.81 5.81
CA ALA A 65 -38.89 -7.92 6.28
C ALA A 65 -38.80 -9.19 5.41
N PRO A 66 -38.78 -10.39 6.01
CA PRO A 66 -38.55 -11.64 5.29
C PRO A 66 -39.69 -11.95 4.32
N LYS A 67 -39.34 -12.15 3.04
CA LYS A 67 -40.25 -12.76 2.06
C LYS A 67 -40.57 -14.20 2.50
N PRO A 68 -41.83 -14.67 2.35
CA PRO A 68 -42.20 -16.03 2.75
C PRO A 68 -41.44 -17.09 1.95
N GLN A 69 -41.04 -18.16 2.62
CA GLN A 69 -40.33 -19.28 2.00
C GLN A 69 -41.29 -20.14 1.16
N PRO A 70 -40.90 -20.59 -0.04
CA PRO A 70 -41.71 -21.52 -0.83
C PRO A 70 -41.68 -22.93 -0.22
N VAL A 71 -42.85 -23.56 -0.12
CA VAL A 71 -43.01 -24.94 0.34
C VAL A 71 -42.39 -25.91 -0.68
N PRO A 72 -41.60 -26.93 -0.28
CA PRO A 72 -41.00 -27.88 -1.21
C PRO A 72 -42.05 -28.76 -1.89
N VAL A 73 -42.24 -28.57 -3.19
CA VAL A 73 -43.10 -29.41 -4.03
C VAL A 73 -42.38 -30.74 -4.32
N SER A 74 -43.06 -31.87 -4.07
CA SER A 74 -42.51 -33.20 -4.34
C SER A 74 -42.36 -33.45 -5.85
N THR A 75 -41.12 -33.40 -6.34
CA THR A 75 -40.78 -33.63 -7.74
C THR A 75 -40.73 -35.13 -8.06
N ARG A 76 -41.80 -35.66 -8.67
CA ARG A 76 -41.72 -36.97 -9.34
C ARG A 76 -40.79 -36.87 -10.56
N PRO A 77 -39.88 -37.84 -10.79
CA PRO A 77 -38.97 -37.80 -11.93
C PRO A 77 -39.74 -38.00 -13.24
N ALA A 78 -39.63 -37.04 -14.16
CA ALA A 78 -40.14 -37.18 -15.52
C ALA A 78 -39.31 -38.20 -16.32
N PRO A 79 -39.91 -38.94 -17.27
CA PRO A 79 -39.18 -39.88 -18.12
C PRO A 79 -38.17 -39.14 -19.01
N ARG A 80 -36.91 -39.55 -18.96
CA ARG A 80 -35.83 -38.98 -19.78
C ARG A 80 -36.10 -39.26 -21.26
N LYS A 81 -36.42 -38.24 -22.06
CA LYS A 81 -36.29 -38.33 -23.52
C LYS A 81 -34.82 -38.58 -23.86
N LYS A 82 -34.55 -39.49 -24.80
CA LYS A 82 -33.20 -39.60 -25.39
C LYS A 82 -32.95 -38.34 -26.22
N VAL A 83 -31.87 -37.64 -25.93
CA VAL A 83 -31.36 -36.58 -26.81
C VAL A 83 -30.78 -37.29 -28.04
N VAL A 84 -31.34 -37.00 -29.22
CA VAL A 84 -30.64 -37.25 -30.47
C VAL A 84 -29.66 -36.09 -30.61
N VAL A 85 -28.36 -36.37 -30.55
CA VAL A 85 -27.35 -35.38 -30.93
C VAL A 85 -27.49 -35.21 -32.43
N GLN A 86 -27.89 -34.01 -32.85
CA GLN A 86 -27.69 -33.58 -34.23
C GLN A 86 -26.26 -33.05 -34.29
N GLU A 87 -25.45 -33.67 -35.13
CA GLU A 87 -24.11 -33.18 -35.48
C GLU A 87 -24.33 -32.00 -36.43
N GLU A 88 -24.58 -30.83 -35.87
CA GLU A 88 -24.50 -29.57 -36.61
C GLU A 88 -23.03 -29.35 -36.97
N GLU A 89 -22.73 -29.17 -38.26
CA GLU A 89 -21.38 -28.93 -38.77
C GLU A 89 -20.92 -27.52 -38.37
N ASP A 90 -20.44 -27.39 -37.13
CA ASP A 90 -19.96 -26.13 -36.56
C ASP A 90 -18.66 -25.68 -37.23
N ASP A 91 -18.72 -24.54 -37.92
CA ASP A 91 -17.58 -23.87 -38.57
C ASP A 91 -16.40 -23.64 -37.61
N GLU A 92 -16.67 -23.46 -36.30
CA GLU A 92 -15.63 -23.29 -35.29
C GLU A 92 -14.77 -24.56 -35.12
N ILE A 93 -15.39 -25.75 -35.24
CA ILE A 93 -14.66 -27.03 -35.15
C ILE A 93 -13.71 -27.19 -36.35
N GLN A 94 -14.19 -26.87 -37.56
CA GLN A 94 -13.36 -26.92 -38.78
C GLN A 94 -12.19 -25.92 -38.72
N TYR A 95 -12.41 -24.75 -38.11
CA TYR A 95 -11.37 -23.73 -37.96
C TYR A 95 -10.21 -24.17 -37.04
N TYR A 96 -10.48 -25.00 -36.04
CA TYR A 96 -9.47 -25.51 -35.11
C TYR A 96 -8.91 -26.89 -35.49
N GLU A 97 -9.50 -27.60 -36.44
CA GLU A 97 -8.94 -28.86 -36.95
C GLU A 97 -7.54 -28.65 -37.57
N GLY A 98 -6.59 -29.54 -37.25
CA GLY A 98 -5.20 -29.40 -37.68
C GLY A 98 -4.40 -28.28 -37.01
N ALA A 99 -4.95 -27.54 -36.04
CA ALA A 99 -4.19 -26.55 -35.26
C ALA A 99 -3.05 -27.22 -34.46
N PHE A 100 -3.33 -28.35 -33.83
CA PHE A 100 -2.36 -29.12 -33.03
C PHE A 100 -1.36 -29.93 -33.87
N ASP A 101 -1.70 -30.30 -35.11
CA ASP A 101 -0.80 -31.03 -36.01
C ASP A 101 0.46 -30.22 -36.38
N LYS A 102 0.33 -28.89 -36.40
CA LYS A 102 1.43 -27.94 -36.64
C LYS A 102 2.44 -27.91 -35.48
N THR A 103 2.09 -28.48 -34.31
CA THR A 103 2.90 -28.49 -33.08
C THR A 103 3.35 -29.89 -32.64
N LYS A 104 3.49 -30.84 -33.58
CA LYS A 104 4.06 -32.18 -33.31
C LYS A 104 5.52 -32.15 -32.84
N THR A 105 6.24 -31.05 -33.06
CA THR A 105 7.54 -30.77 -32.45
C THR A 105 7.37 -30.53 -30.96
N ASN A 106 7.94 -31.40 -30.12
CA ASN A 106 7.88 -31.26 -28.67
C ASN A 106 8.49 -29.90 -28.24
N PRO A 107 7.75 -29.02 -27.52
CA PRO A 107 8.20 -27.67 -27.19
C PRO A 107 9.49 -27.63 -26.36
N TYR A 108 9.81 -28.71 -25.63
CA TYR A 108 11.04 -28.82 -24.85
C TYR A 108 12.30 -29.03 -25.72
N GLN A 109 12.17 -29.41 -27.00
CA GLN A 109 13.32 -29.52 -27.92
C GLN A 109 13.98 -28.15 -28.16
N ALA A 110 13.22 -27.05 -28.13
CA ALA A 110 13.76 -25.70 -28.24
C ALA A 110 14.67 -25.29 -27.07
N PHE A 111 14.63 -26.01 -25.94
CA PHE A 111 15.46 -25.79 -24.75
C PHE A 111 16.61 -26.80 -24.62
N ALA A 112 16.69 -27.80 -25.50
CA ALA A 112 17.79 -28.78 -25.50
C ALA A 112 19.14 -28.16 -25.91
N ASN A 113 19.12 -27.08 -26.70
CA ASN A 113 20.31 -26.30 -27.03
C ASN A 113 20.39 -25.06 -26.13
N PRO A 114 21.50 -24.82 -25.40
CA PRO A 114 21.62 -23.65 -24.52
C PRO A 114 21.75 -22.31 -25.28
N HIS A 115 21.83 -22.34 -26.62
CA HIS A 115 21.94 -21.15 -27.47
C HIS A 115 20.62 -20.73 -28.14
N SER A 116 19.55 -21.53 -28.07
CA SER A 116 18.22 -21.18 -28.58
C SER A 116 17.32 -20.47 -27.55
N ILE A 117 17.81 -20.26 -26.33
CA ILE A 117 17.14 -19.43 -25.33
C ILE A 117 17.34 -17.95 -25.72
N PRO A 118 16.28 -17.19 -26.05
CA PRO A 118 16.44 -15.78 -26.35
C PRO A 118 16.92 -15.02 -25.12
N SER A 119 17.98 -14.24 -25.26
CA SER A 119 18.55 -13.44 -24.17
C SER A 119 17.60 -12.29 -23.82
N THR A 120 16.71 -12.52 -22.85
CA THR A 120 15.80 -11.50 -22.34
C THR A 120 16.60 -10.45 -21.55
N PRO A 121 16.35 -9.15 -21.75
CA PRO A 121 17.03 -8.13 -20.98
C PRO A 121 16.65 -8.28 -19.50
N LEU A 122 17.64 -8.42 -18.63
CA LEU A 122 17.41 -8.58 -17.19
C LEU A 122 16.81 -7.29 -16.61
N ILE A 123 15.49 -7.26 -16.45
CA ILE A 123 14.75 -6.16 -15.84
C ILE A 123 15.14 -6.09 -14.35
N LYS A 124 16.12 -5.23 -14.05
CA LYS A 124 16.49 -4.89 -12.68
C LYS A 124 15.41 -4.01 -12.07
N MET A 125 14.43 -4.63 -11.41
CA MET A 125 13.47 -3.90 -10.59
C MET A 125 14.19 -3.28 -9.39
N ASP A 126 13.91 -2.01 -9.11
CA ASP A 126 14.47 -1.31 -7.97
C ASP A 126 13.65 -1.63 -6.70
N TYR A 127 14.07 -2.68 -6.01
CA TYR A 127 13.40 -3.15 -4.79
C TYR A 127 13.44 -2.13 -3.65
N ASP A 128 14.39 -1.18 -3.64
CA ASP A 128 14.48 -0.12 -2.64
C ASP A 128 13.48 1.03 -2.90
N ALA A 129 12.94 1.11 -4.12
CA ALA A 129 11.79 1.95 -4.46
C ALA A 129 10.44 1.27 -4.18
N LEU A 130 10.38 -0.07 -4.24
CA LEU A 130 9.18 -0.87 -3.94
C LEU A 130 8.92 -1.05 -2.44
N GLN A 131 9.92 -0.85 -1.58
CA GLN A 131 9.70 -0.80 -0.14
C GLN A 131 8.91 0.46 0.25
N ASN A 132 7.68 0.27 0.70
CA ASN A 132 6.85 1.31 1.35
C ASN A 132 7.52 1.79 2.64
N LYS A 133 8.46 2.73 2.52
CA LYS A 133 9.17 3.36 3.64
C LYS A 133 8.12 3.99 4.56
N LYS A 134 8.11 3.57 5.84
CA LYS A 134 7.12 4.01 6.83
C LYS A 134 7.37 5.48 7.22
N VAL A 135 6.96 6.39 6.34
CA VAL A 135 7.06 7.84 6.58
C VAL A 135 6.16 8.22 7.75
N ASN A 136 6.64 9.08 8.64
CA ASN A 136 5.79 9.71 9.64
C ASN A 136 4.83 10.67 8.90
N PRO A 137 3.49 10.62 9.11
CA PRO A 137 2.55 11.51 8.42
C PRO A 137 2.87 13.00 8.61
N TYR A 138 3.42 13.39 9.76
CA TYR A 138 3.84 14.78 10.00
C TYR A 138 5.04 15.21 9.15
N ALA A 139 5.87 14.27 8.69
CA ALA A 139 6.96 14.54 7.75
C ALA A 139 6.46 14.79 6.32
N GLU A 140 5.18 14.51 6.02
CA GLU A 140 4.57 14.83 4.73
C GLU A 140 3.99 16.25 4.73
N LEU A 141 3.44 16.69 5.86
CA LEU A 141 3.02 18.08 6.08
C LEU A 141 4.18 19.08 5.96
N LEU A 142 5.42 18.65 6.24
CA LEU A 142 6.64 19.44 6.04
C LEU A 142 7.05 19.58 4.56
N LYS A 143 6.63 18.68 3.67
CA LYS A 143 6.93 18.76 2.22
C LYS A 143 6.09 19.83 1.52
N ASN A 144 4.89 20.09 2.03
CA ASN A 144 3.91 20.99 1.45
C ASN A 144 4.02 22.40 2.07
N PRO A 145 4.40 23.46 1.32
CA PRO A 145 4.66 24.78 1.89
C PRO A 145 3.41 25.44 2.51
N LYS A 146 2.20 24.98 2.16
CA LYS A 146 0.94 25.46 2.72
C LYS A 146 0.70 24.96 4.16
N THR A 147 1.04 23.69 4.45
CA THR A 147 0.88 23.04 5.77
C THR A 147 2.10 23.17 6.67
N LEU A 148 3.15 23.87 6.21
CA LEU A 148 4.40 24.02 6.94
C LEU A 148 4.19 24.74 8.29
N LYS A 149 3.22 25.66 8.40
CA LYS A 149 2.83 26.29 9.67
C LYS A 149 2.30 25.25 10.67
N ASP A 150 1.36 24.42 10.23
CA ASP A 150 0.73 23.40 11.07
C ASP A 150 1.75 22.34 11.49
N ALA A 151 2.64 21.97 10.57
CA ALA A 151 3.74 21.05 10.83
C ALA A 151 4.75 21.61 11.84
N VAL A 152 5.05 22.93 11.82
CA VAL A 152 5.87 23.58 12.85
C VAL A 152 5.18 23.52 14.22
N VAL A 153 3.89 23.88 14.31
CA VAL A 153 3.11 23.82 15.55
C VAL A 153 3.07 22.39 16.12
N VAL A 154 2.76 21.39 15.30
CA VAL A 154 2.79 19.98 15.71
C VAL A 154 4.19 19.53 16.11
N SER A 155 5.25 19.97 15.41
CA SER A 155 6.63 19.64 15.78
C SER A 155 7.05 20.23 17.12
N GLU A 156 6.44 21.33 17.57
CA GLU A 156 6.72 21.93 18.88
C GLU A 156 5.91 21.23 19.99
N ILE A 157 4.64 20.90 19.74
CA ILE A 157 3.82 20.07 20.64
C ILE A 157 4.46 18.68 20.87
N LEU A 158 5.09 18.11 19.83
CA LEU A 158 5.78 16.82 19.89
C LEU A 158 7.23 16.89 20.43
N LYS A 159 7.69 18.04 20.93
CA LYS A 159 8.95 18.17 21.70
C LYS A 159 8.63 18.31 23.19
N PRO A 160 8.41 17.22 23.94
CA PRO A 160 8.41 17.31 25.39
C PRO A 160 9.80 17.77 25.87
N LYS A 161 9.86 18.96 26.49
CA LYS A 161 11.09 19.47 27.12
C LYS A 161 11.35 18.82 28.50
N TYR A 162 10.35 18.10 29.04
CA TYR A 162 10.30 17.55 30.39
C TYR A 162 9.60 16.17 30.47
N PHE A 163 10.01 15.23 29.61
CA PHE A 163 9.82 13.79 29.76
C PHE A 163 11.13 13.08 29.43
#